data_AF-A0A5E7HAI6-F1
#
_entry.id   AF-A0A5E7HAI6-F1
#
_cell.length_a   1.000
_cell.length_b   1.000
_cell.length_c   1.000
_cell.angle_alpha   90.00
_cell.angle_beta   90.00
_cell.angle_gamma   90.00
#
_symmetry.space_group_name_H-M   'P 1'
#
loop_
_entity.id
_entity.type
_entity.pdbx_description
1 polymer ?
#
loop_
_entity_poly.entity_id
_entity_poly.type
_entity_poly.pdbx_seq_one_letter_code
_entity_poly.pdbx_strand_id
1 'polypeptide(L)'
;MEPDVKKTWQQFVSEYQSPSEAALINDFAIRCFRDTGDGDYIAARLALKAGLATQAIWSGLQAVEKYLKCMLLLRRVSSKGVGHNIAELLRLVNDRLGYGIVLPDHEQAVFNHLAESCGDRYLVVSLHLFDHELSGLDALVWRLRQYCNVLDVEHYNDKPSQDVLFRNLNKIKKGQGGEPVGGHLAHGVLEKILADQNSRAHEGLVWRNAMFGGRQPFSASSDSFNFVATNSPLYLNPQIARAVSKLVHLPKGALEAFEELAVQRGKV
;
A
#
# COMPACT_ATOMS: atom_id res chain seq x y z
N MET A 1 -19.94 -18.13 40.47
CA MET A 1 -20.10 -17.61 39.09
C MET A 1 -20.99 -16.40 39.18
N GLU A 2 -20.45 -15.24 38.84
CA GLU A 2 -21.16 -13.95 38.84
C GLU A 2 -22.45 -14.00 38.00
N PRO A 3 -23.50 -13.25 38.35
CA PRO A 3 -24.80 -13.33 37.68
C PRO A 3 -24.82 -12.79 36.23
N ASP A 4 -23.70 -12.30 35.72
CA ASP A 4 -23.67 -11.38 34.57
C ASP A 4 -23.49 -12.04 33.19
N VAL A 5 -23.52 -13.37 33.10
CA VAL A 5 -23.34 -14.08 31.81
C VAL A 5 -24.43 -15.12 31.57
N LYS A 6 -25.69 -14.67 31.55
CA LYS A 6 -26.79 -15.38 30.87
C LYS A 6 -27.71 -14.40 30.15
N LYS A 7 -27.16 -13.65 29.18
CA LYS A 7 -28.03 -13.06 28.15
C LYS A 7 -28.75 -14.21 27.43
N THR A 8 -30.07 -14.14 27.39
CA THR A 8 -30.88 -15.15 26.70
C THR A 8 -30.74 -14.97 25.18
N TRP A 9 -30.81 -16.05 24.40
CA TRP A 9 -30.80 -15.98 22.92
C TRP A 9 -31.86 -15.00 22.38
N GLN A 10 -33.00 -14.88 23.07
CA GLN A 10 -34.06 -13.94 22.73
C GLN A 10 -33.64 -12.48 22.93
N GLN A 11 -32.90 -12.15 23.99
CA GLN A 11 -32.31 -10.82 24.19
C GLN A 11 -31.25 -10.50 23.14
N PHE A 12 -30.43 -11.48 22.76
CA PHE A 12 -29.44 -11.29 21.69
C PHE A 12 -30.11 -10.99 20.34
N VAL A 13 -31.16 -11.74 19.98
CA VAL A 13 -31.91 -11.51 18.74
C VAL A 13 -32.65 -10.18 18.76
N SER A 14 -33.17 -9.74 19.91
CA SER A 14 -33.85 -8.44 20.02
C SER A 14 -32.91 -7.23 20.00
N GLU A 15 -31.67 -7.39 20.48
CA GLU A 15 -30.64 -6.34 20.48
C GLU A 15 -29.78 -6.32 19.21
N TYR A 16 -29.83 -7.39 18.41
CA TYR A 16 -29.05 -7.49 17.18
C TYR A 16 -29.57 -6.51 16.14
N GLN A 17 -28.70 -5.60 15.72
CA GLN A 17 -28.93 -4.74 14.57
C GLN A 17 -28.19 -5.32 13.38
N SER A 18 -28.90 -5.57 12.28
CA SER A 18 -28.22 -5.92 11.04
C SER A 18 -27.29 -4.78 10.60
N PRO A 19 -26.14 -5.10 9.96
CA PRO A 19 -25.26 -4.07 9.39
C PRO A 19 -26.01 -3.19 8.40
N SER A 20 -25.89 -1.88 8.59
CA SER A 20 -26.35 -0.88 7.63
C SER A 20 -25.57 -0.99 6.32
N GLU A 21 -26.11 -0.39 5.24
CA GLU A 21 -25.38 -0.28 3.97
C GLU A 21 -24.00 0.40 4.16
N ALA A 22 -23.93 1.43 5.01
CA ALA A 22 -22.67 2.09 5.31
C ALA A 22 -21.66 1.15 5.98
N ALA A 23 -22.11 0.32 6.93
CA ALA A 23 -21.26 -0.69 7.57
C ALA A 23 -20.77 -1.74 6.56
N LEU A 24 -21.64 -2.19 5.65
CA LEU A 24 -21.29 -3.15 4.61
C LEU A 24 -20.28 -2.58 3.59
N ILE A 25 -20.42 -1.31 3.21
CA ILE A 25 -19.42 -0.63 2.35
C ILE A 25 -18.07 -0.48 3.08
N ASN A 26 -18.09 -0.22 4.39
CA ASN A 26 -16.85 -0.17 5.17
C ASN A 26 -16.15 -1.55 5.24
N ASP A 27 -16.92 -2.62 5.46
CA ASP A 27 -16.40 -4.00 5.40
C ASP A 27 -15.81 -4.30 4.01
N PHE A 28 -16.52 -3.95 2.94
CA PHE A 28 -16.00 -4.07 1.58
C PHE A 28 -14.69 -3.30 1.39
N ALA A 29 -14.62 -2.05 1.84
CA ALA A 29 -13.40 -1.25 1.75
C ALA A 29 -12.22 -1.92 2.45
N ILE A 30 -12.46 -2.42 3.66
CA ILE A 30 -11.45 -3.11 4.46
C ILE A 30 -11.00 -4.40 3.77
N ARG A 31 -11.92 -5.30 3.40
CA ARG A 31 -11.56 -6.64 2.93
C ARG A 31 -11.02 -6.62 1.49
N CYS A 32 -11.64 -5.83 0.60
CA CYS A 32 -11.26 -5.80 -0.81
C CYS A 32 -10.07 -4.88 -1.10
N PHE A 33 -9.80 -3.89 -0.25
CA PHE A 33 -8.67 -2.99 -0.45
C PHE A 33 -7.58 -3.17 0.61
N ARG A 34 -7.86 -2.88 1.89
CA ARG A 34 -6.81 -2.97 2.92
C ARG A 34 -6.22 -4.37 3.03
N ASP A 35 -7.07 -5.37 3.27
CA ASP A 35 -6.62 -6.74 3.54
C ASP A 35 -5.99 -7.38 2.28
N THR A 36 -6.46 -7.02 1.09
CA THR A 36 -5.83 -7.43 -0.17
C THR A 36 -4.48 -6.72 -0.37
N GLY A 37 -4.41 -5.42 -0.07
CA GLY A 37 -3.16 -4.64 -0.10
C GLY A 37 -2.12 -5.12 0.90
N ASP A 38 -2.53 -5.62 2.06
CA ASP A 38 -1.67 -6.31 3.03
C ASP A 38 -0.98 -7.54 2.40
N GLY A 39 -1.70 -8.27 1.54
CA GLY A 39 -1.14 -9.36 0.75
C GLY A 39 -0.13 -8.88 -0.30
N ASP A 40 -0.45 -7.81 -1.04
CA ASP A 40 0.46 -7.21 -2.02
C ASP A 40 1.75 -6.68 -1.36
N TYR A 41 1.64 -6.12 -0.15
CA TYR A 41 2.79 -5.68 0.63
C TYR A 41 3.72 -6.85 0.98
N ILE A 42 3.16 -7.95 1.49
CA ILE A 42 3.96 -9.16 1.79
C ILE A 42 4.60 -9.71 0.51
N ALA A 43 3.87 -9.73 -0.61
CA ALA A 43 4.39 -10.15 -1.90
C ALA A 43 5.56 -9.25 -2.37
N ALA A 44 5.43 -7.92 -2.19
CA ALA A 44 6.50 -6.97 -2.50
C ALA A 44 7.77 -7.26 -1.69
N ARG A 45 7.64 -7.51 -0.38
CA ARG A 45 8.76 -7.87 0.49
C ARG A 45 9.44 -9.17 0.07
N LEU A 46 8.66 -10.20 -0.25
CA LEU A 46 9.20 -11.48 -0.71
C LEU A 46 9.92 -11.34 -2.06
N ALA A 47 9.39 -10.52 -2.97
CA ALA A 47 10.04 -10.21 -4.22
C ALA A 47 11.34 -9.40 -4.02
N LEU A 48 11.36 -8.43 -3.10
CA LEU A 48 12.57 -7.70 -2.69
C LEU A 48 13.63 -8.66 -2.17
N LYS A 49 13.25 -9.54 -1.24
CA LYS A 49 14.14 -10.58 -0.69
C LYS A 49 14.74 -11.49 -1.78
N ALA A 50 13.98 -11.76 -2.84
CA ALA A 50 14.40 -12.59 -3.96
C ALA A 50 15.12 -11.82 -5.09
N GLY A 51 15.30 -10.49 -4.98
CA GLY A 51 15.90 -9.67 -6.04
C GLY A 51 15.02 -9.50 -7.29
N LEU A 52 13.71 -9.74 -7.18
CA LEU A 52 12.76 -9.68 -8.29
C LEU A 52 12.17 -8.27 -8.44
N ALA A 53 12.97 -7.35 -9.00
CA ALA A 53 12.68 -5.91 -8.98
C ALA A 53 11.31 -5.52 -9.60
N THR A 54 10.96 -6.03 -10.79
CA THR A 54 9.67 -5.73 -11.42
C THR A 54 8.50 -6.17 -10.54
N GLN A 55 8.60 -7.36 -9.95
CA GLN A 55 7.56 -7.95 -9.11
C GLN A 55 7.45 -7.20 -7.78
N ALA A 56 8.58 -6.78 -7.20
CA ALA A 56 8.63 -5.95 -6.01
C ALA A 56 7.94 -4.60 -6.22
N ILE A 57 8.33 -3.86 -7.27
CA ILE A 57 7.77 -2.55 -7.61
C ILE A 57 6.27 -2.66 -7.90
N TRP A 58 5.87 -3.62 -8.73
CA TRP A 58 4.46 -3.81 -9.06
C TRP A 58 3.62 -4.11 -7.82
N SER A 59 4.07 -5.03 -6.97
CA SER A 59 3.34 -5.40 -5.75
C SER A 59 3.31 -4.25 -4.74
N GLY A 60 4.40 -3.49 -4.61
CA GLY A 60 4.45 -2.28 -3.79
C GLY A 60 3.48 -1.19 -4.25
N LEU A 61 3.46 -0.91 -5.56
CA LEU A 61 2.50 0.02 -6.18
C LEU A 61 1.06 -0.43 -5.89
N GLN A 62 0.77 -1.72 -6.07
CA GLN A 62 -0.56 -2.29 -5.83
C GLN A 62 -0.98 -2.18 -4.36
N ALA A 63 -0.07 -2.40 -3.41
CA ALA A 63 -0.35 -2.23 -1.98
C ALA A 63 -0.73 -0.77 -1.67
N VAL A 64 0.11 0.20 -2.08
CA VAL A 64 -0.12 1.63 -1.86
C VAL A 64 -1.41 2.10 -2.52
N GLU A 65 -1.66 1.70 -3.77
CA GLU A 65 -2.89 2.02 -4.49
C GLU A 65 -4.12 1.56 -3.72
N LYS A 66 -4.13 0.31 -3.25
CA LYS A 66 -5.25 -0.24 -2.50
C LYS A 66 -5.45 0.48 -1.18
N TYR A 67 -4.40 0.82 -0.45
CA TYR A 67 -4.53 1.61 0.78
C TYR A 67 -5.16 2.98 0.53
N LEU A 68 -4.70 3.71 -0.48
CA LEU A 68 -5.28 5.03 -0.79
C LEU A 68 -6.74 4.91 -1.26
N LYS A 69 -7.09 3.90 -2.06
CA LYS A 69 -8.48 3.63 -2.45
C LYS A 69 -9.36 3.23 -1.26
N CYS A 70 -8.81 2.48 -0.30
CA CYS A 70 -9.49 2.14 0.95
C CYS A 70 -9.88 3.42 1.71
N MET A 71 -8.93 4.34 1.93
CA MET A 71 -9.19 5.61 2.61
C MET A 71 -10.30 6.43 1.93
N LEU A 72 -10.23 6.55 0.60
CA LEU A 72 -11.23 7.27 -0.19
C LEU A 72 -12.61 6.61 -0.05
N LEU A 73 -12.69 5.29 -0.18
CA LEU A 73 -13.97 4.56 -0.11
C LEU A 73 -14.60 4.59 1.29
N LEU A 74 -13.79 4.46 2.34
CA LEU A 74 -14.23 4.60 3.74
C LEU A 74 -14.89 5.97 3.99
N ARG A 75 -14.47 7.00 3.24
CA ARG A 75 -15.02 8.36 3.30
C ARG A 75 -16.00 8.69 2.17
N ARG A 76 -16.42 7.68 1.40
CA ARG A 76 -17.36 7.78 0.27
C ARG A 76 -16.90 8.75 -0.83
N VAL A 77 -15.60 8.91 -0.99
CA VAL A 77 -14.99 9.66 -2.10
C VAL A 77 -14.70 8.68 -3.24
N SER A 78 -15.24 8.98 -4.42
CA SER A 78 -15.03 8.16 -5.62
C SER A 78 -13.61 8.31 -6.13
N SER A 79 -12.93 7.19 -6.34
CA SER A 79 -11.66 7.09 -7.08
C SER A 79 -11.84 6.49 -8.48
N LYS A 80 -13.07 6.47 -9.01
CA LYS A 80 -13.37 5.93 -10.34
C LYS A 80 -12.61 6.72 -11.41
N GLY A 81 -12.01 6.02 -12.36
CA GLY A 81 -11.25 6.62 -13.47
C GLY A 81 -9.81 7.01 -13.15
N VAL A 82 -9.36 6.97 -11.89
CA VAL A 82 -7.98 7.32 -11.51
C VAL A 82 -6.97 6.23 -11.94
N GLY A 83 -7.42 4.98 -12.10
CA GLY A 83 -6.56 3.87 -12.50
C GLY A 83 -5.52 3.52 -11.44
N HIS A 84 -4.26 3.39 -11.87
CA HIS A 84 -3.08 3.04 -11.06
C HIS A 84 -2.23 4.25 -10.65
N ASN A 85 -2.75 5.47 -10.81
CA ASN A 85 -2.00 6.69 -10.49
C ASN A 85 -2.04 6.97 -8.98
N ILE A 86 -1.05 6.45 -8.24
CA ILE A 86 -0.98 6.63 -6.78
C ILE A 86 -0.74 8.08 -6.35
N ALA A 87 -0.05 8.89 -7.17
CA ALA A 87 0.16 10.31 -6.89
C ALA A 87 -1.17 11.07 -6.90
N GLU A 88 -2.02 10.82 -7.89
CA GLU A 88 -3.37 11.39 -7.96
C GLU A 88 -4.26 10.88 -6.82
N LEU A 89 -4.15 9.61 -6.44
CA LEU A 89 -4.88 9.08 -5.29
C LEU A 89 -4.47 9.75 -3.97
N LEU A 90 -3.17 9.95 -3.73
CA LEU A 90 -2.68 10.63 -2.53
C LEU A 90 -3.11 12.10 -2.50
N ARG A 91 -3.07 12.77 -3.66
CA ARG A 91 -3.61 14.13 -3.80
C ARG A 91 -5.10 14.18 -3.45
N LEU A 92 -5.91 13.27 -3.99
CA LEU A 92 -7.33 13.18 -3.66
C LEU A 92 -7.57 12.91 -2.17
N VAL A 93 -6.75 12.07 -1.53
CA VAL A 93 -6.83 11.84 -0.07
C VAL A 93 -6.64 13.15 0.67
N ASN A 94 -5.56 13.87 0.38
CA ASN A 94 -5.21 15.13 1.05
C ASN A 94 -6.24 16.24 0.81
N ASP A 95 -6.80 16.31 -0.40
CA ASP A 95 -7.74 17.37 -0.78
C ASP A 95 -9.16 17.11 -0.30
N ARG A 96 -9.59 15.85 -0.16
CA ARG A 96 -11.01 15.49 0.00
C ARG A 96 -11.37 14.89 1.34
N LEU A 97 -10.43 14.36 2.11
CA LEU A 97 -10.76 13.62 3.34
C LEU A 97 -10.79 14.48 4.61
N GLY A 98 -10.42 15.77 4.50
CA GLY A 98 -10.39 16.69 5.64
C GLY A 98 -9.18 16.50 6.55
N TYR A 99 -8.18 15.73 6.09
CA TYR A 99 -6.87 15.57 6.72
C TYR A 99 -5.81 15.31 5.66
N GLY A 100 -4.58 15.76 5.94
CA GLY A 100 -3.42 15.54 5.08
C GLY A 100 -2.49 14.47 5.64
N ILE A 101 -1.99 13.62 4.75
CA ILE A 101 -0.90 12.69 5.00
C ILE A 101 0.37 13.32 4.45
N VAL A 102 1.30 13.65 5.35
CA VAL A 102 2.64 14.12 5.00
C VAL A 102 3.58 12.93 5.10
N LEU A 103 4.28 12.61 4.00
CA LEU A 103 5.28 11.56 3.95
C LEU A 103 6.65 12.15 4.31
N PRO A 104 7.35 11.61 5.30
CA PRO A 104 8.77 11.92 5.53
C PRO A 104 9.63 11.52 4.32
N ASP A 105 10.81 12.14 4.19
CA ASP A 105 11.69 12.00 3.01
C ASP A 105 11.92 10.55 2.56
N HIS A 106 12.18 9.63 3.50
CA HIS A 106 12.42 8.22 3.18
C HIS A 106 11.17 7.50 2.63
N GLU A 107 9.97 7.82 3.13
CA GLU A 107 8.71 7.26 2.62
C GLU A 107 8.32 7.92 1.30
N GLN A 108 8.56 9.23 1.17
CA GLN A 108 8.30 9.99 -0.05
C GLN A 108 9.18 9.52 -1.21
N ALA A 109 10.45 9.18 -0.96
CA ALA A 109 11.35 8.65 -1.97
C ALA A 109 10.82 7.31 -2.55
N VAL A 110 10.45 6.37 -1.69
CA VAL A 110 9.88 5.09 -2.13
C VAL A 110 8.53 5.29 -2.82
N PHE A 111 7.68 6.18 -2.30
CA PHE A 111 6.42 6.53 -2.94
C PHE A 111 6.63 7.07 -4.36
N ASN A 112 7.58 7.98 -4.55
CA ASN A 112 7.89 8.56 -5.86
C ASN A 112 8.41 7.49 -6.82
N HIS A 113 9.32 6.63 -6.38
CA HIS A 113 9.83 5.57 -7.24
C HIS A 113 8.72 4.59 -7.69
N LEU A 114 7.82 4.21 -6.77
CA LEU A 114 6.63 3.42 -7.13
C LEU A 114 5.74 4.17 -8.12
N ALA A 115 5.50 5.47 -7.90
CA ALA A 115 4.64 6.29 -8.77
C ALA A 115 5.23 6.46 -10.18
N GLU A 116 6.53 6.70 -10.29
CA GLU A 116 7.26 6.86 -11.55
C GLU A 116 7.22 5.58 -12.39
N SER A 117 7.22 4.42 -11.74
CA SER A 117 7.12 3.13 -12.41
C SER A 117 5.78 2.94 -13.15
N CYS A 118 4.75 3.73 -12.85
CA CYS A 118 3.46 3.79 -13.55
C CYS A 118 2.78 2.43 -13.81
N GLY A 119 3.11 1.38 -13.04
CA GLY A 119 2.61 0.04 -13.28
C GLY A 119 3.19 -0.65 -14.53
N ASP A 120 4.41 -0.29 -14.95
CA ASP A 120 5.13 -0.98 -16.01
C ASP A 120 5.44 -2.42 -15.59
N ARG A 121 4.68 -3.36 -16.14
CA ARG A 121 4.81 -4.80 -15.92
C ARG A 121 5.71 -5.49 -16.94
N TYR A 122 6.12 -4.76 -17.98
CA TYR A 122 6.72 -5.35 -19.19
C TYR A 122 8.12 -4.81 -19.49
N LEU A 123 8.72 -4.03 -18.57
CA LEU A 123 10.04 -3.42 -18.75
C LEU A 123 10.07 -2.56 -20.03
N VAL A 124 8.99 -1.81 -20.27
CA VAL A 124 8.93 -0.78 -21.31
C VAL A 124 9.93 0.32 -20.98
N VAL A 125 10.06 0.68 -19.70
CA VAL A 125 11.07 1.60 -19.18
C VAL A 125 12.10 0.79 -18.38
N SER A 126 13.37 1.23 -18.42
CA SER A 126 14.41 0.62 -17.59
C SER A 126 14.05 0.78 -16.11
N LEU A 127 14.38 -0.23 -15.31
CA LEU A 127 14.09 -0.22 -13.88
C LEU A 127 15.37 -0.31 -13.06
N HIS A 128 15.26 0.13 -11.82
CA HIS A 128 16.24 -0.15 -10.79
C HIS A 128 15.52 -0.43 -9.47
N LEU A 129 16.23 -1.02 -8.51
CA LEU A 129 15.73 -1.31 -7.19
C LEU A 129 16.90 -1.29 -6.22
N PHE A 130 16.71 -0.63 -5.09
CA PHE A 130 17.70 -0.65 -4.02
C PHE A 130 17.15 -1.33 -2.77
N ASP A 131 17.98 -2.13 -2.09
CA ASP A 131 17.61 -2.77 -0.83
C ASP A 131 17.18 -1.81 0.28
N HIS A 132 17.71 -0.58 0.29
CA HIS A 132 17.32 0.42 1.30
C HIS A 132 15.88 0.90 1.13
N GLU A 133 15.23 0.62 0.00
CA GLU A 133 13.83 0.93 -0.24
C GLU A 133 12.89 0.03 0.57
N LEU A 134 13.36 -1.12 1.05
CA LEU A 134 12.58 -2.01 1.91
C LEU A 134 12.11 -1.31 3.19
N SER A 135 13.01 -0.60 3.89
CA SER A 135 12.64 0.10 5.12
C SER A 135 11.72 1.29 4.85
N GLY A 136 11.89 1.98 3.71
CA GLY A 136 10.99 3.04 3.27
C GLY A 136 9.60 2.52 2.93
N LEU A 137 9.51 1.37 2.25
CA LEU A 137 8.24 0.70 1.97
C LEU A 137 7.53 0.30 3.27
N ASP A 138 8.28 -0.21 4.26
CA ASP A 138 7.73 -0.63 5.55
C ASP A 138 7.11 0.52 6.33
N ALA A 139 7.85 1.63 6.42
CA ALA A 139 7.38 2.84 7.06
C ALA A 139 6.17 3.43 6.32
N LEU A 140 6.21 3.47 4.99
CA LEU A 140 5.11 3.97 4.15
C LEU A 140 3.83 3.13 4.36
N VAL A 141 3.94 1.81 4.29
CA VAL A 141 2.80 0.90 4.49
C VAL A 141 2.26 1.03 5.92
N TRP A 142 3.14 1.03 6.92
CA TRP A 142 2.74 1.21 8.31
C TRP A 142 2.01 2.55 8.54
N ARG A 143 2.47 3.64 7.91
CA ARG A 143 1.82 4.95 8.00
C ARG A 143 0.45 4.96 7.32
N LEU A 144 0.38 4.50 6.07
CA LEU A 144 -0.86 4.52 5.30
C LEU A 144 -1.92 3.61 5.93
N ARG A 145 -1.56 2.41 6.40
CA ARG A 145 -2.50 1.46 7.01
C ARG A 145 -3.29 2.04 8.18
N GLN A 146 -2.70 2.94 8.96
CA GLN A 146 -3.39 3.59 10.09
C GLN A 146 -4.63 4.39 9.66
N TYR A 147 -4.67 4.86 8.41
CA TYR A 147 -5.83 5.56 7.84
C TYR A 147 -6.82 4.62 7.14
N CYS A 148 -6.46 3.35 6.95
CA CYS A 148 -7.32 2.31 6.36
C CYS A 148 -8.26 1.68 7.41
N ASN A 149 -8.91 2.51 8.22
CA ASN A 149 -9.88 2.08 9.22
C ASN A 149 -11.08 3.02 9.24
N VAL A 150 -12.21 2.58 9.80
CA VAL A 150 -13.36 3.46 10.00
C VAL A 150 -13.03 4.41 11.15
N LEU A 151 -12.80 5.69 10.85
CA LEU A 151 -12.29 6.67 11.83
C LEU A 151 -13.38 7.55 12.45
N ASP A 152 -14.59 7.55 11.91
CA ASP A 152 -15.64 8.53 12.22
C ASP A 152 -16.86 7.95 12.93
N VAL A 153 -16.82 6.68 13.36
CA VAL A 153 -17.90 6.03 14.12
C VAL A 153 -17.34 5.31 15.34
N GLU A 154 -18.14 5.15 16.40
CA GLU A 154 -17.75 4.35 17.57
C GLU A 154 -18.26 2.91 17.44
N HIS A 155 -19.51 2.74 17.01
CA HIS A 155 -20.12 1.48 16.65
C HIS A 155 -20.42 1.43 15.14
N TYR A 156 -20.38 0.23 14.53
CA TYR A 156 -20.41 0.07 13.07
C TYR A 156 -21.69 0.61 12.40
N ASN A 157 -22.79 0.73 13.15
CA ASN A 157 -24.07 1.26 12.67
C ASN A 157 -24.30 2.74 13.05
N ASP A 158 -23.35 3.38 13.72
CA ASP A 158 -23.50 4.78 14.08
C ASP A 158 -23.42 5.69 12.84
N LYS A 159 -23.98 6.88 12.97
CA LYS A 159 -23.78 7.94 11.99
C LYS A 159 -22.36 8.50 12.11
N PRO A 160 -21.68 8.79 10.99
CA PRO A 160 -20.42 9.54 10.97
C PRO A 160 -20.42 10.78 11.86
N SER A 161 -19.39 10.91 12.68
CA SER A 161 -19.15 12.02 13.60
C SER A 161 -17.77 12.65 13.35
N GLN A 162 -17.76 13.98 13.19
CA GLN A 162 -16.52 14.74 13.04
C GLN A 162 -15.68 14.70 14.32
N ASP A 163 -16.30 14.70 15.49
CA ASP A 163 -15.58 14.65 16.77
C ASP A 163 -14.85 13.31 16.94
N VAL A 164 -15.49 12.21 16.54
CA VAL A 164 -14.88 10.87 16.56
C VAL A 164 -13.73 10.81 15.56
N LEU A 165 -13.92 11.36 14.36
CA LEU A 165 -12.87 11.49 13.34
C LEU A 165 -11.65 12.24 13.88
N PHE A 166 -11.83 13.45 14.40
CA PHE A 166 -10.72 14.25 14.93
C PHE A 166 -10.01 13.56 16.10
N ARG A 167 -10.77 12.90 17.00
CA ARG A 167 -10.20 12.13 18.11
C ARG A 167 -9.29 11.01 17.59
N ASN A 168 -9.74 10.26 16.60
CA ASN A 168 -8.98 9.14 16.03
C ASN A 168 -7.78 9.62 15.19
N LEU A 169 -7.93 10.69 14.41
CA LEU A 169 -6.80 11.31 13.71
C LEU A 169 -5.72 11.83 14.67
N ASN A 170 -6.12 12.42 15.80
CA ASN A 170 -5.18 12.86 16.83
C ASN A 170 -4.45 11.68 17.49
N LYS A 171 -5.10 10.51 17.64
CA LYS A 171 -4.41 9.29 18.10
C LYS A 171 -3.35 8.84 17.10
N ILE A 172 -3.69 8.80 15.80
CA ILE A 172 -2.74 8.45 14.73
C ILE A 172 -1.53 9.39 14.77
N LYS A 173 -1.76 10.71 14.79
CA LYS A 173 -0.68 11.72 14.84
C LYS A 173 0.24 11.53 16.04
N LYS A 174 -0.31 11.24 17.23
CA LYS A 174 0.49 10.97 18.43
C LYS A 174 1.29 9.67 18.32
N GLY A 175 0.74 8.64 17.67
CA GLY A 175 1.40 7.34 17.46
C GLY A 175 2.57 7.38 16.48
N GLN A 176 2.55 8.30 15.52
CA GLN A 176 3.59 8.41 14.48
C GLN A 176 5.02 8.69 15.00
N GLY A 177 5.16 9.24 16.22
CA GLY A 177 6.45 9.47 16.86
C GLY A 177 6.84 8.43 17.92
N GLY A 178 6.01 7.39 18.12
CA GLY A 178 6.19 6.37 19.15
C GLY A 178 6.78 5.06 18.63
N GLU A 179 6.71 4.01 19.45
CA GLU A 179 7.07 2.65 19.00
C GLU A 179 6.10 2.15 17.91
N PRO A 180 6.58 1.41 16.89
CA PRO A 180 5.73 0.95 15.78
C PRO A 180 4.49 0.17 16.17
N VAL A 181 4.51 -0.54 17.31
CA VAL A 181 3.35 -1.26 17.85
C VAL A 181 2.14 -0.34 18.07
N GLY A 182 2.37 0.95 18.33
CA GLY A 182 1.30 1.93 18.51
C GLY A 182 0.48 2.22 17.25
N GLY A 183 0.97 1.85 16.06
CA GLY A 183 0.27 1.99 14.79
C GLY A 183 -0.37 0.70 14.27
N HIS A 184 -0.29 -0.40 15.02
CA HIS A 184 -0.89 -1.69 14.63
C HIS A 184 -2.42 -1.63 14.71
N LEU A 185 -3.08 -2.25 13.72
CA LEU A 185 -4.53 -2.27 13.63
C LEU A 185 -5.13 -3.45 14.42
N ALA A 186 -6.10 -3.15 15.28
CA ALA A 186 -6.89 -4.19 15.92
C ALA A 186 -7.61 -5.03 14.83
N HIS A 187 -7.30 -6.32 14.78
CA HIS A 187 -7.82 -7.31 13.81
C HIS A 187 -7.38 -7.15 12.35
N GLY A 188 -6.34 -6.37 12.06
CA GLY A 188 -5.75 -6.31 10.72
C GLY A 188 -5.09 -7.63 10.30
N VAL A 189 -4.95 -7.85 8.99
CA VAL A 189 -4.37 -9.09 8.46
C VAL A 189 -2.90 -9.21 8.80
N LEU A 190 -2.12 -8.13 8.68
CA LEU A 190 -0.70 -8.14 9.07
C LEU A 190 -0.52 -8.48 10.55
N GLU A 191 -1.37 -7.95 11.42
CA GLU A 191 -1.32 -8.21 12.87
C GLU A 191 -1.68 -9.66 13.20
N LYS A 192 -2.64 -10.26 12.49
CA LYS A 192 -2.95 -11.70 12.61
C LYS A 192 -1.78 -12.56 12.16
N ILE A 193 -1.15 -12.21 11.04
CA ILE A 193 0.04 -12.91 10.53
C ILE A 193 1.19 -12.77 11.52
N LEU A 194 1.40 -11.57 12.08
CA LEU A 194 2.43 -11.30 13.07
C LEU A 194 2.24 -12.11 14.36
N ALA A 195 1.00 -12.31 14.79
CA ALA A 195 0.69 -13.11 15.97
C ALA A 195 0.86 -14.64 15.74
N ASP A 196 0.73 -15.11 14.50
CA ASP A 196 0.85 -16.53 14.13
C ASP A 196 2.20 -16.83 13.48
N GLN A 197 3.17 -17.27 14.28
CA GLN A 197 4.52 -17.63 13.81
C GLN A 197 4.53 -18.79 12.81
N ASN A 198 3.47 -19.62 12.75
CA ASN A 198 3.35 -20.73 11.81
C ASN A 198 2.74 -20.30 10.47
N SER A 199 2.27 -19.05 10.35
CA SER A 199 1.76 -18.53 9.10
C SER A 199 2.85 -18.55 8.04
N ARG A 200 2.50 -19.06 6.85
CA ARG A 200 3.40 -19.08 5.68
C ARG A 200 3.85 -17.69 5.24
N ALA A 201 3.10 -16.66 5.62
CA ALA A 201 3.41 -15.26 5.32
C ALA A 201 4.24 -14.58 6.42
N HIS A 202 4.41 -15.20 7.60
CA HIS A 202 5.06 -14.58 8.76
C HIS A 202 6.49 -14.18 8.46
N GLU A 203 7.30 -15.08 7.88
CA GLU A 203 8.69 -14.79 7.51
C GLU A 203 8.79 -13.60 6.56
N GLY A 204 7.92 -13.57 5.55
CA GLY A 204 7.85 -12.47 4.58
C GLY A 204 7.54 -11.13 5.23
N LEU A 205 6.73 -11.10 6.29
CA LEU A 205 6.38 -9.90 7.04
C LEU A 205 7.50 -9.43 7.97
N VAL A 206 8.13 -10.33 8.74
CA VAL A 206 9.05 -9.92 9.83
C VAL A 206 10.50 -9.72 9.41
N TRP A 207 10.95 -10.35 8.31
CA TRP A 207 12.35 -10.34 7.87
C TRP A 207 12.87 -8.91 7.64
N ARG A 208 13.75 -8.39 8.50
CA ARG A 208 14.29 -7.01 8.43
C ARG A 208 13.22 -5.90 8.49
N ASN A 209 12.08 -6.15 9.14
CA ASN A 209 11.00 -5.18 9.25
C ASN A 209 11.01 -4.44 10.60
N ALA A 210 11.39 -3.16 10.63
CA ALA A 210 11.34 -2.38 11.87
C ALA A 210 9.90 -2.09 12.35
N MET A 211 8.92 -2.08 11.43
CA MET A 211 7.54 -1.67 11.72
C MET A 211 6.67 -2.84 12.21
N PHE A 212 6.97 -4.06 11.76
CA PHE A 212 6.22 -5.27 12.10
C PHE A 212 7.08 -6.41 12.67
N GLY A 213 8.41 -6.37 12.59
CA GLY A 213 9.30 -7.46 13.03
C GLY A 213 9.81 -7.38 14.46
N GLY A 214 9.36 -6.39 15.24
CA GLY A 214 9.85 -6.16 16.61
C GLY A 214 11.33 -5.74 16.66
N ARG A 215 12.03 -6.05 17.76
CA ARG A 215 13.45 -5.69 17.97
C ARG A 215 14.43 -6.72 17.37
N GLN A 216 14.11 -7.35 16.24
CA GLN A 216 15.08 -8.25 15.62
C GLN A 216 16.33 -7.45 15.20
N PRO A 217 17.54 -7.88 15.60
CA PRO A 217 18.75 -7.15 15.27
C PRO A 217 18.93 -7.10 13.76
N PHE A 218 19.09 -5.88 13.24
CA PHE A 218 19.52 -5.66 11.87
C PHE A 218 21.01 -6.04 11.79
N SER A 219 21.32 -7.22 11.25
CA SER A 219 22.71 -7.49 10.84
C SER A 219 23.00 -6.62 9.62
N ALA A 220 23.71 -5.52 9.83
CA ALA A 220 24.31 -4.71 8.77
C ALA A 220 25.51 -5.42 8.13
N SER A 221 25.58 -6.76 8.16
CA SER A 221 26.59 -7.51 7.43
C SER A 221 26.45 -7.13 5.96
N SER A 222 27.46 -6.40 5.51
CA SER A 222 27.65 -5.66 4.26
C SER A 222 27.57 -6.50 2.97
N ASP A 223 27.19 -7.76 3.07
CA ASP A 223 27.35 -8.75 1.99
C ASP A 223 26.14 -8.83 1.04
N SER A 224 25.14 -7.96 1.22
CA SER A 224 23.95 -7.92 0.37
C SER A 224 23.44 -6.50 0.18
N PHE A 225 24.23 -5.69 -0.52
CA PHE A 225 23.66 -4.53 -1.23
C PHE A 225 23.11 -5.09 -2.55
N ASN A 226 21.87 -5.59 -2.55
CA ASN A 226 21.22 -5.99 -3.79
C ASN A 226 20.72 -4.72 -4.48
N PHE A 227 21.59 -4.18 -5.32
CA PHE A 227 21.18 -3.28 -6.37
C PHE A 227 20.80 -4.13 -7.58
N VAL A 228 19.57 -3.99 -8.03
CA VAL A 228 19.10 -4.60 -9.27
C VAL A 228 18.81 -3.47 -10.24
N ALA A 229 19.40 -3.52 -11.43
CA ALA A 229 19.02 -2.64 -12.53
C ALA A 229 18.86 -3.46 -13.80
N THR A 230 17.87 -3.11 -14.59
CA THR A 230 17.59 -3.78 -15.85
C THR A 230 17.23 -2.76 -16.89
N ASN A 231 18.00 -2.72 -17.98
CA ASN A 231 17.73 -1.84 -19.09
C ASN A 231 16.58 -2.39 -19.94
N SER A 232 15.62 -1.53 -20.29
CA SER A 232 14.57 -1.90 -21.23
C SER A 232 15.15 -2.21 -22.63
N PRO A 233 14.62 -3.22 -23.33
CA PRO A 233 14.93 -3.44 -24.74
C PRO A 233 14.68 -2.21 -25.61
N LEU A 234 13.62 -1.43 -25.32
CA LEU A 234 13.30 -0.19 -26.05
C LEU A 234 14.26 0.95 -25.69
N TYR A 235 14.77 0.97 -24.46
CA TYR A 235 15.85 1.90 -24.10
C TYR A 235 17.16 1.57 -24.83
N LEU A 236 17.51 0.29 -24.98
CA LEU A 236 18.73 -0.13 -25.67
C LEU A 236 18.61 0.04 -27.19
N ASN A 237 17.44 -0.26 -27.75
CA ASN A 237 17.16 -0.26 -29.19
C ASN A 237 15.97 0.64 -29.54
N PRO A 238 16.04 1.95 -29.28
CA PRO A 238 14.89 2.86 -29.45
C PRO A 238 14.34 2.89 -30.89
N GLN A 239 15.17 2.59 -31.89
CA GLN A 239 14.78 2.53 -33.30
C GLN A 239 13.69 1.48 -33.61
N ILE A 240 13.48 0.49 -32.73
CA ILE A 240 12.44 -0.54 -32.93
C ILE A 240 11.06 -0.13 -32.40
N ALA A 241 10.94 1.01 -31.72
CA ALA A 241 9.72 1.41 -30.99
C ALA A 241 8.46 1.37 -31.86
N ARG A 242 8.53 1.89 -33.10
CA ARG A 242 7.40 1.84 -34.03
C ARG A 242 7.01 0.43 -34.44
N ALA A 243 7.99 -0.44 -34.68
CA ALA A 243 7.72 -1.83 -35.02
C ALA A 243 7.07 -2.57 -33.83
N VAL A 244 7.59 -2.37 -32.62
CA VAL A 244 7.06 -2.96 -31.38
C VAL A 244 5.64 -2.46 -31.09
N SER A 245 5.34 -1.17 -31.30
CA SER A 245 4.01 -0.61 -31.06
C SER A 245 2.89 -1.24 -31.91
N LYS A 246 3.25 -1.88 -33.03
CA LYS A 246 2.30 -2.63 -33.88
C LYS A 246 2.02 -4.04 -33.36
N LEU A 247 2.87 -4.55 -32.46
CA LEU A 247 2.83 -5.92 -31.96
C LEU A 247 2.36 -6.01 -30.50
N VAL A 248 2.64 -5.00 -29.69
CA VAL A 248 2.25 -4.95 -28.27
C VAL A 248 1.72 -3.58 -27.90
N HIS A 249 0.88 -3.54 -26.86
CA HIS A 249 0.41 -2.28 -26.29
C HIS A 249 1.56 -1.56 -25.57
N LEU A 250 1.84 -0.32 -25.98
CA LEU A 250 2.74 0.58 -25.26
C LEU A 250 1.92 1.60 -24.46
N PRO A 251 2.37 1.98 -23.25
CA PRO A 251 1.77 3.07 -22.50
C PRO A 251 1.71 4.36 -23.32
N LYS A 252 0.72 5.21 -23.02
CA LYS A 252 0.55 6.51 -23.69
C LYS A 252 1.85 7.33 -23.57
N GLY A 253 2.34 7.87 -24.69
CA GLY A 253 3.56 8.68 -24.75
C GLY A 253 4.85 7.88 -24.89
N ALA A 254 4.83 6.56 -24.71
CA ALA A 254 6.05 5.75 -24.76
C ALA A 254 6.62 5.65 -26.18
N LEU A 255 5.76 5.53 -27.20
CA LEU A 255 6.22 5.46 -28.60
C LEU A 255 6.97 6.74 -28.99
N GLU A 256 6.36 7.89 -28.72
CA GLU A 256 6.93 9.21 -29.01
C GLU A 256 8.27 9.39 -28.30
N ALA A 257 8.34 9.06 -27.01
CA ALA A 257 9.56 9.18 -26.21
C ALA A 257 10.71 8.32 -26.77
N PHE A 258 10.44 7.08 -27.21
CA PHE A 258 11.49 6.22 -27.77
C PHE A 258 11.88 6.61 -29.19
N GLU A 259 10.98 7.17 -29.99
CA GLU A 259 11.34 7.72 -31.31
C GLU A 259 12.27 8.93 -31.17
N GLU A 260 11.97 9.84 -30.25
CA GLU A 260 12.85 10.97 -29.92
C GLU A 260 14.23 10.48 -29.42
N LEU A 261 14.26 9.48 -28.55
CA LEU A 261 15.51 8.87 -28.08
C LEU A 261 16.32 8.25 -29.23
N ALA A 262 15.66 7.68 -30.24
CA ALA A 262 16.33 7.11 -31.40
C ALA A 262 17.04 8.20 -32.23
N VAL A 263 16.37 9.32 -32.47
CA VAL A 263 16.93 10.50 -33.17
C VAL A 263 18.11 11.07 -32.39
N GLN A 264 17.96 11.28 -31.07
CA GLN A 264 19.02 11.81 -30.21
C GLN A 264 20.30 10.94 -30.22
N ARG A 265 20.15 9.64 -30.43
CA ARG A 265 21.27 8.68 -30.47
C ARG A 265 21.80 8.41 -31.89
N GLY A 266 21.33 9.13 -32.90
CA GLY A 266 21.73 8.94 -34.30
C GLY A 266 21.42 7.54 -34.83
N LYS A 267 20.36 6.91 -34.31
CA LYS A 267 19.92 5.57 -34.75
C LYS A 267 18.84 5.62 -35.84
N VAL A 268 18.37 6.82 -36.16
CA VAL A 268 17.41 7.15 -37.24
C VAL A 268 17.79 8.51 -37.80
#